data_AF-G8SEC2-F1
#
_entry.id   AF-G8SEC2-F1
#
_cell.length_a   1.000
_cell.length_b   1.000
_cell.length_c   1.000
_cell.angle_alpha   90.00
_cell.angle_beta   90.00
_cell.angle_gamma   90.00
#
_symmetry.space_group_name_H-M   'P 1'
#
loop_
_entity.id
_entity.type
_entity.pdbx_description
1 polymer ?
#
loop_
_entity_poly.entity_id
_entity_poly.type
_entity_poly.pdbx_seq_one_letter_code
_entity_poly.pdbx_strand_id
1 'polypeptide(L)'
;MRSAAFDRATGFVAHHGARYLGDLDGGQWLGAAVLEVYRFRREGYRFFVFEGVDPELFPACYYRQLDATPWCRAEQHAFLAEVTAAGQLSVNLLTDLADRWL
;
A
#
# COMPACT_ATOMS: atom_id res chain seq x y z
N MET A 1 -9.27 11.74 1.70
CA MET A 1 -8.04 11.05 2.14
C MET A 1 -7.05 11.91 2.94
N ARG A 2 -7.10 13.25 2.94
CA ARG A 2 -6.23 14.03 3.83
C ARG A 2 -6.54 13.80 5.32
N SER A 3 -7.81 13.73 5.69
CA SER A 3 -8.26 13.56 7.08
C SER A 3 -7.66 12.35 7.80
N ALA A 4 -7.68 11.15 7.19
CA ALA A 4 -7.15 9.93 7.80
C ALA A 4 -5.68 10.01 8.24
N ALA A 5 -4.85 10.78 7.52
CA ALA A 5 -3.44 10.97 7.83
C ALA A 5 -3.17 12.00 8.95
N PHE A 6 -4.13 12.88 9.24
CA PHE A 6 -3.96 13.99 10.18
C PHE A 6 -4.85 13.88 11.43
N ASP A 7 -5.89 13.05 11.38
CA ASP A 7 -6.86 12.94 12.48
C ASP A 7 -6.41 11.96 13.57
N ARG A 8 -5.75 10.85 13.20
CA ARG A 8 -5.36 9.78 14.13
C ARG A 8 -4.19 8.95 13.60
N ALA A 9 -3.29 8.56 14.50
CA ALA A 9 -2.11 7.76 14.16
C ALA A 9 -2.48 6.41 13.52
N THR A 10 -3.56 5.76 13.99
CA THR A 10 -4.07 4.51 13.40
C THR A 10 -4.49 4.68 11.95
N GLY A 11 -5.07 5.82 11.59
CA GLY A 11 -5.48 6.10 10.22
C GLY A 11 -4.28 6.30 9.30
N PHE A 12 -3.29 7.06 9.76
CA PHE A 12 -2.03 7.21 9.03
C PHE A 12 -1.35 5.85 8.77
N VAL A 13 -1.19 5.03 9.81
CA VAL A 13 -0.50 3.72 9.69
C VAL A 13 -1.29 2.74 8.83
N ALA A 14 -2.63 2.80 8.84
CA ALA A 14 -3.48 1.97 7.98
C ALA A 14 -3.24 2.24 6.50
N HIS A 15 -3.29 3.52 6.08
CA HIS A 15 -3.05 3.90 4.68
C HIS A 15 -1.59 3.72 4.28
N HIS A 16 -0.65 3.98 5.19
CA HIS A 16 0.76 3.71 4.97
C HIS A 16 1.00 2.22 4.69
N GLY A 17 0.50 1.34 5.56
CA GLY A 17 0.64 -0.11 5.42
C GLY A 17 -0.03 -0.64 4.16
N ALA A 18 -1.29 -0.25 3.92
CA ALA A 18 -2.05 -0.66 2.74
C ALA A 18 -1.33 -0.29 1.43
N ARG A 19 -0.66 0.88 1.40
CA ARG A 19 0.09 1.31 0.22
C ARG A 19 1.44 0.61 0.10
N TYR A 20 2.33 0.78 1.06
CA TYR A 20 3.73 0.36 0.90
C TYR A 20 3.93 -1.15 0.96
N LEU A 21 3.16 -1.88 1.80
CA LEU A 21 3.23 -3.33 1.81
C LEU A 21 2.62 -3.90 0.53
N GLY A 22 1.48 -3.34 0.08
CA GLY A 22 0.83 -3.74 -1.17
C GLY A 22 1.70 -3.46 -2.40
N ASP A 23 2.41 -2.35 -2.44
CA ASP A 23 3.30 -2.00 -3.54
C ASP A 23 4.57 -2.86 -3.58
N LEU A 24 5.10 -3.23 -2.41
CA LEU A 24 6.27 -4.10 -2.32
C LEU A 24 5.92 -5.53 -2.76
N ASP A 25 4.74 -6.03 -2.37
CA ASP A 25 4.24 -7.36 -2.70
C ASP A 25 3.80 -7.46 -4.18
N GLY A 26 2.93 -6.53 -4.61
CA GLY A 26 2.37 -6.53 -5.97
C GLY A 26 3.28 -5.91 -7.03
N GLY A 27 4.21 -5.03 -6.64
CA GLY A 27 5.08 -4.30 -7.56
C GLY A 27 6.09 -5.17 -8.28
N GLN A 28 6.46 -6.32 -7.70
CA GLN A 28 7.34 -7.30 -8.35
C GLN A 28 6.71 -7.86 -9.63
N TRP A 29 5.44 -8.28 -9.54
CA TRP A 29 4.73 -8.85 -10.69
C TRP A 29 4.21 -7.77 -11.64
N LEU A 30 3.54 -6.75 -11.12
CA LEU A 30 2.94 -5.70 -11.95
C LEU A 30 4.02 -4.85 -12.64
N GLY A 31 5.13 -4.57 -11.97
CA GLY A 31 6.25 -3.83 -12.55
C GLY A 31 6.89 -4.56 -13.72
N ALA A 32 7.08 -5.88 -13.60
CA ALA A 32 7.58 -6.71 -14.69
C ALA A 32 6.63 -6.71 -15.89
N ALA A 33 5.31 -6.86 -15.65
CA ALA A 33 4.31 -6.84 -16.71
C ALA A 33 4.26 -5.49 -17.46
N VAL A 34 4.31 -4.37 -16.71
CA VAL A 34 4.35 -3.02 -17.30
C VAL A 34 5.61 -2.83 -18.16
N LEU A 35 6.77 -3.29 -17.69
CA LEU A 35 8.02 -3.22 -18.43
C LEU A 35 7.94 -3.97 -19.76
N GLU A 36 7.35 -5.18 -19.75
CA GLU A 36 7.17 -6.02 -20.92
C GLU A 36 6.21 -5.40 -21.94
N VAL A 37 5.02 -4.98 -21.51
CA VAL A 37 3.96 -4.47 -22.39
C VAL A 37 4.36 -3.15 -23.05
N TYR A 38 4.94 -2.23 -22.28
CA TYR A 38 5.24 -0.88 -22.77
C TYR A 38 6.69 -0.71 -23.27
N ARG A 39 7.53 -1.75 -23.14
CA ARG A 39 8.94 -1.76 -23.59
C ARG A 39 9.77 -0.58 -23.05
N PHE A 40 9.51 -0.18 -21.81
CA PHE A 40 10.22 0.93 -21.18
C PHE A 40 11.72 0.62 -21.00
N ARG A 41 12.59 1.62 -21.16
CA ARG A 41 14.03 1.51 -20.89
C ARG A 41 14.35 2.36 -19.65
N ARG A 42 14.21 1.79 -18.45
CA ARG A 42 14.46 2.43 -17.11
C ARG A 42 13.58 3.63 -16.73
N GLU A 43 13.10 4.40 -17.69
CA GLU A 43 12.24 5.55 -17.49
C GLU A 43 10.77 5.11 -17.58
N GLY A 44 9.96 5.45 -16.58
CA GLY A 44 8.51 5.13 -16.53
C GLY A 44 8.09 4.02 -15.57
N TYR A 45 9.00 3.17 -15.05
CA TYR A 45 8.66 2.10 -14.09
C TYR A 45 9.24 2.28 -12.69
N ARG A 46 9.88 3.42 -12.40
CA ARG A 46 10.56 3.70 -11.11
C ARG A 46 9.66 3.53 -9.88
N PHE A 47 8.35 3.67 -10.06
CA PHE A 47 7.35 3.39 -9.02
C PHE A 47 7.47 1.96 -8.45
N PHE A 48 7.85 0.98 -9.26
CA PHE A 48 8.01 -0.43 -8.87
C PHE A 48 9.43 -0.79 -8.42
N VAL A 49 10.33 0.19 -8.28
CA VAL A 49 11.74 -0.04 -7.92
C VAL A 49 11.98 0.36 -6.48
N PHE A 50 12.26 -0.63 -5.64
CA PHE A 50 12.55 -0.46 -4.22
C PHE A 50 14.04 -0.67 -3.92
N GLU A 51 14.89 0.21 -4.46
CA GLU A 51 16.33 0.12 -4.27
C GLU A 51 16.71 0.26 -2.77
N GLY A 52 17.50 -0.68 -2.26
CA GLY A 52 17.92 -0.70 -0.85
C GLY A 52 16.87 -1.25 0.12
N VAL A 53 15.72 -1.75 -0.38
CA VAL A 53 14.71 -2.41 0.44
C VAL A 53 14.75 -3.90 0.17
N ASP A 54 14.88 -4.69 1.25
CA ASP A 54 14.72 -6.12 1.19
C ASP A 54 13.22 -6.46 1.29
N PRO A 55 12.64 -7.13 0.26
CA PRO A 55 11.21 -7.38 0.18
C PRO A 55 10.68 -8.36 1.24
N GLU A 56 11.55 -9.19 1.83
CA GLU A 56 11.17 -10.12 2.90
C GLU A 56 11.36 -9.47 4.28
N LEU A 57 12.46 -8.74 4.48
CA LEU A 57 12.76 -8.13 5.78
C LEU A 57 11.87 -6.92 6.08
N PHE A 58 11.49 -6.15 5.07
CA PHE A 58 10.70 -4.93 5.29
C PHE A 58 9.30 -5.24 5.87
N PRO A 59 8.47 -6.14 5.29
CA PRO A 59 7.20 -6.51 5.89
C PRO A 59 7.35 -7.11 7.29
N ALA A 60 8.36 -7.97 7.51
CA ALA A 60 8.61 -8.55 8.82
C ALA A 60 8.91 -7.49 9.89
N CYS A 61 9.76 -6.51 9.57
CA CYS A 61 10.06 -5.40 10.46
C CYS A 61 8.86 -4.47 10.66
N TYR A 62 8.02 -4.30 9.64
CA TYR A 62 6.81 -3.50 9.71
C TYR A 62 5.80 -4.11 10.69
N TYR A 63 5.47 -5.39 10.51
CA TYR A 63 4.51 -6.08 11.38
C TYR A 63 4.99 -6.16 12.83
N ARG A 64 6.29 -6.43 13.05
CA ARG A 64 6.87 -6.39 14.41
C ARG A 64 6.69 -5.03 15.10
N GLN A 65 6.83 -3.93 14.37
CA GLN A 65 6.61 -2.59 14.94
C GLN A 65 5.13 -2.31 15.18
N LEU A 66 4.26 -2.77 14.28
CA LEU A 66 2.81 -2.66 14.43
C LEU A 66 2.31 -3.41 15.67
N ASP A 67 2.82 -4.62 15.89
CA ASP A 67 2.49 -5.45 17.07
C ASP A 67 2.98 -4.83 18.38
N ALA A 68 4.06 -4.04 18.32
CA ALA A 68 4.62 -3.35 19.49
C ALA A 68 3.93 -2.00 19.80
N THR A 69 2.92 -1.60 19.01
CA THR A 69 2.22 -0.33 19.25
C THR A 69 1.44 -0.36 20.57
N PRO A 70 1.40 0.76 21.33
CA PRO A 70 0.69 0.83 22.60
C PRO A 70 -0.81 1.08 22.43
N TRP A 71 -1.41 0.60 21.33
CA TRP A 71 -2.81 0.87 21.00
C TRP A 71 -3.76 0.03 21.84
N CYS A 72 -4.78 0.69 22.38
CA CYS A 72 -5.88 -0.01 23.02
C CYS A 72 -6.72 -0.78 22.00
N ARG A 73 -7.59 -1.67 22.50
CA ARG A 73 -8.48 -2.49 21.65
C ARG A 73 -9.38 -1.67 20.72
N ALA A 74 -9.79 -0.47 21.14
CA ALA A 74 -10.61 0.41 20.33
C ALA A 74 -9.81 1.01 19.16
N GLU A 75 -8.55 1.39 19.41
CA GLU A 75 -7.63 1.88 18.38
C GLU A 75 -7.26 0.78 17.38
N GLN A 76 -7.03 -0.45 17.86
CA GLN A 76 -6.80 -1.61 16.99
C GLN A 76 -8.00 -1.88 16.07
N HIS A 77 -9.24 -1.82 16.59
CA HIS A 77 -10.43 -1.93 15.75
C HIS A 77 -10.53 -0.78 14.73
N ALA A 78 -10.24 0.45 15.16
CA ALA A 78 -10.25 1.60 14.26
C ALA A 78 -9.21 1.45 13.14
N PHE A 79 -8.02 0.94 13.46
CA PHE A 79 -6.98 0.61 12.49
C PHE A 79 -7.46 -0.43 11.48
N LEU A 80 -8.02 -1.57 11.93
CA LEU A 80 -8.51 -2.63 11.03
C LEU A 80 -9.65 -2.15 10.12
N ALA A 81 -10.56 -1.34 10.65
CA ALA A 81 -11.62 -0.73 9.87
C ALA A 81 -11.06 0.19 8.78
N GLU A 82 -10.04 1.00 9.11
CA GLU A 82 -9.40 1.89 8.16
C GLU A 82 -8.59 1.12 7.10
N VAL A 83 -7.91 0.03 7.46
CA VAL A 83 -7.21 -0.84 6.50
C VAL A 83 -8.20 -1.40 5.48
N THR A 84 -9.37 -1.87 5.94
CA THR A 84 -10.44 -2.34 5.07
C THR A 84 -10.92 -1.23 4.13
N ALA A 85 -11.12 -0.03 4.65
CA ALA A 85 -11.53 1.13 3.85
C ALA A 85 -10.48 1.51 2.80
N ALA A 86 -9.19 1.50 3.15
CA ALA A 86 -8.08 1.77 2.24
C ALA A 86 -8.03 0.75 1.08
N GLY A 87 -8.25 -0.53 1.39
CA GLY A 87 -8.39 -1.58 0.38
C GLY A 87 -9.55 -1.31 -0.59
N GLN A 88 -10.73 -0.98 -0.05
CA GLN A 88 -11.90 -0.68 -0.87
C GLN A 88 -11.68 0.54 -1.78
N LEU A 89 -10.98 1.57 -1.30
CA LEU A 89 -10.64 2.74 -2.11
C LEU A 89 -9.76 2.38 -3.31
N SER A 90 -8.83 1.43 -3.14
CA SER A 90 -7.97 0.94 -4.22
C SER A 90 -8.77 0.17 -5.26
N VAL A 91 -9.68 -0.71 -4.82
CA VAL A 91 -10.59 -1.44 -5.72
C VAL A 91 -11.48 -0.48 -6.50
N ASN A 92 -12.13 0.47 -5.81
CA ASN A 92 -13.01 1.44 -6.44
C ASN A 92 -12.28 2.27 -7.51
N LEU A 93 -11.05 2.72 -7.21
CA LEU A 93 -10.24 3.45 -8.18
C LEU A 93 -9.97 2.62 -9.44
N LEU A 94 -9.63 1.34 -9.28
CA LEU A 94 -9.37 0.45 -10.41
C LEU A 94 -10.63 0.18 -11.23
N THR A 95 -11.79 0.01 -10.57
CA THR A 95 -13.09 -0.11 -11.23
C THR A 95 -13.43 1.16 -12.01
N ASP A 96 -13.29 2.34 -11.41
CA ASP A 96 -13.56 3.62 -12.07
C ASP A 96 -12.67 3.84 -13.30
N LEU A 97 -11.39 3.40 -13.22
CA LEU A 97 -10.48 3.44 -14.36
C LEU A 97 -10.89 2.44 -15.45
N ALA A 98 -11.31 1.23 -15.09
CA ALA A 98 -11.80 0.24 -16.04
C ALA A 98 -13.03 0.76 -16.79
N ASP A 99 -14.02 1.29 -16.07
CA ASP A 99 -15.27 1.82 -16.64
C ASP A 99 -15.05 3.01 -17.58
N ARG A 100 -13.92 3.73 -17.43
CA ARG A 100 -13.60 4.90 -18.26
C ARG A 100 -12.85 4.54 -19.55
N TRP A 101 -12.12 3.44 -19.57
CA TRP A 101 -11.16 3.13 -20.63
C TRP A 101 -11.38 1.75 -21.29
N LEU A 102 -12.35 0.97 -20.83
CA LEU A 102 -12.93 -0.19 -21.51
C LEU A 102 -14.27 0.18 -22.15
#